data_AF-A0A345QDP0-F1
#
_entry.id   AF-A0A345QDP0-F1
#
_cell.length_a   1.000
_cell.length_b   1.000
_cell.length_c   1.000
_cell.angle_alpha   90.00
_cell.angle_beta   90.00
_cell.angle_gamma   90.00
#
_symmetry.space_group_name_H-M   'P 1'
#
loop_
_entity.id
_entity.type
_entity.pdbx_description
1 polymer ?
#
loop_
_entity_poly.entity_id
_entity_poly.type
_entity_poly.pdbx_seq_one_letter_code
_entity_poly.pdbx_strand_id
1 'polypeptide(L)'
;MARPEITLSDLQVQEVETLAALLNQDQIADFLGISRTTFRAICARDDEVSVRYKRGKAKAIAHVASGLLQKARTGDTTSMIFYLKTQAYWRETDWSQDIEPDVAKGDGRDTLTQFLDQIAEKNRRIGVDYQKLPVSPVERTSDHAR
;
A
#
# COMPACT_ATOMS: atom_id res chain seq x y z
N MET A 1 22.90 4.92 49.00
CA MET A 1 23.42 5.84 47.96
C MET A 1 22.66 5.57 46.67
N ALA A 2 22.19 6.61 45.97
CA ALA A 2 21.53 6.44 44.68
C ALA A 2 22.57 6.03 43.61
N ARG A 3 22.20 5.13 42.70
CA ARG A 3 23.06 4.73 41.58
C ARG A 3 23.27 5.95 40.67
N PRO A 4 24.51 6.26 40.24
CA PRO A 4 24.75 7.38 39.34
C PRO A 4 24.02 7.19 38.00
N GLU A 5 23.48 8.28 37.47
CA GLU A 5 22.75 8.29 36.21
C GLU A 5 23.72 8.12 35.02
N ILE A 6 23.34 7.28 34.07
CA ILE A 6 24.16 7.02 32.88
C ILE A 6 23.88 8.11 31.85
N THR A 7 24.89 8.88 31.48
CA THR A 7 24.82 9.89 30.40
C THR A 7 25.70 9.46 29.24
N LEU A 8 25.29 9.79 28.01
CA LEU A 8 26.10 9.52 26.82
C LEU A 8 27.16 10.61 26.66
N SER A 9 28.34 10.23 26.18
CA SER A 9 29.35 11.21 25.74
C SER A 9 28.96 11.83 24.40
N ASP A 10 29.50 13.00 24.06
CA ASP A 10 29.24 13.67 22.78
C ASP A 10 29.49 12.76 21.57
N LEU A 11 30.50 11.90 21.64
CA LEU A 11 30.79 10.92 20.60
C LEU A 11 29.68 9.87 20.50
N GLN A 12 29.23 9.33 21.62
CA GLN A 12 28.11 8.37 21.65
C GLN A 12 26.81 9.00 21.13
N VAL A 13 26.58 10.29 21.44
CA VAL A 13 25.44 11.04 20.90
C VAL A 13 25.50 11.16 19.37
N GLN A 14 26.68 11.39 18.80
CA GLN A 14 26.88 11.38 17.35
C GLN A 14 26.70 9.97 16.75
N GLU A 15 27.20 8.94 17.41
CA GLU A 15 27.00 7.55 17.01
C GLU A 15 25.52 7.17 16.98
N VAL A 16 24.69 7.66 17.91
CA VAL A 16 23.24 7.44 17.92
C VAL A 16 22.60 7.88 16.60
N GLU A 17 23.00 9.01 16.02
CA GLU A 17 22.47 9.46 14.72
C GLU A 17 22.83 8.49 13.60
N THR A 18 24.08 8.00 13.57
CA THR A 18 24.57 7.06 12.57
C THR A 18 23.89 5.69 12.72
N LEU A 19 23.82 5.16 13.94
CA LEU A 19 23.23 3.87 14.25
C LEU A 19 21.71 3.86 14.03
N ALA A 20 21.03 4.98 14.32
CA ALA A 20 19.59 5.08 14.12
C ALA A 20 19.16 4.87 12.66
N ALA A 21 20.04 5.13 11.69
CA ALA A 21 19.75 4.83 10.30
C ALA A 21 19.58 3.32 10.02
N LEU A 22 20.22 2.46 10.83
CA LEU A 22 20.34 1.02 10.61
C LEU A 22 19.59 0.18 11.65
N LEU A 23 19.48 0.70 12.88
CA LEU A 23 19.07 -0.06 14.07
C LEU A 23 17.80 0.53 14.71
N ASN A 24 17.13 -0.28 15.53
CA ASN A 24 16.09 0.16 16.45
C ASN A 24 16.69 0.56 17.81
N GLN A 25 15.91 1.20 18.69
CA GLN A 25 16.41 1.70 19.99
C GLN A 25 16.98 0.59 20.88
N ASP A 26 16.37 -0.60 20.83
CA ASP A 26 16.80 -1.72 21.65
C ASP A 26 18.18 -2.23 21.19
N GLN A 27 18.40 -2.32 19.88
CA GLN A 27 19.69 -2.67 19.29
C GLN A 27 20.77 -1.61 19.55
N ILE A 28 20.40 -0.32 19.56
CA ILE A 28 21.33 0.75 19.91
C ILE A 28 21.73 0.65 21.39
N ALA A 29 20.79 0.34 22.28
CA ALA A 29 21.08 0.12 23.69
C ALA A 29 22.04 -1.08 23.87
N ASP A 30 21.76 -2.20 23.18
CA ASP A 30 22.61 -3.39 23.19
C ASP A 30 24.02 -3.06 22.63
N PHE A 31 24.12 -2.24 21.57
CA PHE A 31 25.39 -1.76 20.99
C PHE A 31 26.19 -0.88 21.96
N LEU A 32 25.51 0.05 22.65
CA LEU A 32 26.13 0.95 23.63
C LEU A 32 26.42 0.25 24.98
N GLY A 33 26.05 -1.03 25.13
CA GLY A 33 26.27 -1.79 26.36
C GLY A 33 25.42 -1.33 27.54
N ILE A 34 24.25 -0.74 27.29
CA ILE A 34 23.34 -0.24 28.31
C ILE A 34 21.98 -0.93 28.23
N SER A 35 21.23 -0.92 29.34
CA SER A 35 19.88 -1.48 29.32
C SER A 35 18.96 -0.68 28.38
N ARG A 36 18.02 -1.37 27.73
CA ARG A 36 17.00 -0.75 26.87
C ARG A 36 16.19 0.31 27.60
N THR A 37 15.83 0.04 28.84
CA THR A 37 15.11 0.98 29.71
C THR A 37 15.95 2.23 29.97
N THR A 38 17.27 2.07 30.18
CA THR A 38 18.20 3.20 30.34
C THR A 38 18.24 4.05 29.07
N PHE A 39 18.37 3.45 27.88
CA PHE A 39 18.43 4.21 26.64
C PHE A 39 17.12 4.96 26.34
N ARG A 40 15.97 4.34 26.62
CA ARG A 40 14.66 5.01 26.52
C ARG A 40 14.56 6.19 27.49
N ALA A 41 15.02 6.01 28.73
CA ALA A 41 15.04 7.08 29.72
C ALA A 41 16.00 8.22 29.30
N ILE A 42 17.15 7.91 28.68
CA ILE A 42 18.06 8.91 28.10
C ILE A 42 17.32 9.69 27.02
N CYS A 43 16.73 9.03 26.03
CA CYS A 43 15.98 9.69 24.96
C CYS A 43 14.80 10.56 25.46
N ALA A 44 14.26 10.27 26.64
CA ALA A 44 13.15 11.01 27.23
C ALA A 44 13.58 12.26 28.00
N ARG A 45 14.80 12.25 28.58
CA ARG A 45 15.33 13.38 29.37
C ARG A 45 16.31 14.26 28.60
N ASP A 46 16.97 13.70 27.59
CA ASP A 46 17.99 14.35 26.79
C ASP A 46 17.45 14.58 25.37
N ASP A 47 17.06 15.83 25.12
CA ASP A 47 16.50 16.26 23.85
C ASP A 47 17.50 16.14 22.69
N GLU A 48 18.81 16.32 22.95
CA GLU A 48 19.80 16.20 21.90
C GLU A 48 19.87 14.77 21.39
N VAL A 49 19.95 13.79 22.28
CA VAL A 49 19.93 12.36 21.92
C VAL A 49 18.67 12.00 21.14
N SER A 50 17.51 12.51 21.57
CA SER A 50 16.22 12.31 20.90
C SER A 50 16.22 12.88 19.48
N VAL A 51 16.74 14.10 19.30
CA VAL A 51 16.85 14.76 18.00
C VAL A 51 17.80 14.00 17.07
N ARG A 52 18.96 13.58 17.58
CA ARG A 52 19.95 12.78 16.83
C ARG A 52 19.36 11.45 16.37
N TYR A 53 18.68 10.75 17.26
CA TYR A 53 17.98 9.50 16.93
C TYR A 53 16.94 9.72 15.82
N LYS A 54 16.04 10.70 15.97
CA LYS A 54 15.01 11.02 14.97
C LYS A 54 15.62 11.42 13.62
N ARG A 55 16.69 12.22 13.63
CA ARG A 55 17.40 12.65 12.42
C ARG A 55 18.02 11.47 11.69
N GLY A 56 18.64 10.53 12.40
CA GLY A 56 19.17 9.30 11.83
C GLY A 56 18.09 8.45 11.15
N LYS A 57 16.92 8.27 11.80
CA LYS A 57 15.77 7.58 11.19
C LYS A 57 15.28 8.29 9.92
N ALA A 58 15.14 9.61 9.97
CA ALA A 58 14.71 10.40 8.83
C ALA A 58 15.66 10.27 7.63
N LYS A 59 16.98 10.26 7.87
CA LYS A 59 18.00 10.05 6.83
C LYS A 59 17.84 8.68 6.15
N ALA A 60 17.65 7.61 6.91
CA ALA A 60 17.46 6.28 6.35
C ALA A 60 16.17 6.19 5.51
N ILE A 61 15.06 6.75 6.00
CA ILE A 61 13.80 6.80 5.26
C ILE A 61 13.99 7.57 3.95
N ALA A 62 14.64 8.75 3.99
CA ALA A 62 14.90 9.55 2.81
C ALA A 62 15.75 8.79 1.78
N HIS A 63 16.77 8.04 2.23
CA HIS A 63 17.61 7.22 1.35
C HIS A 63 16.81 6.11 0.65
N VAL A 64 15.98 5.37 1.41
CA VAL A 64 15.11 4.32 0.83
C VAL A 64 14.07 4.94 -0.12
N ALA A 65 13.46 6.06 0.26
CA ALA A 65 12.49 6.78 -0.58
C ALA A 65 13.11 7.27 -1.89
N SER A 66 14.36 7.74 -1.87
CA SER A 66 15.10 8.10 -3.08
C SER A 66 15.27 6.90 -4.03
N GLY A 67 15.59 5.72 -3.48
CA GLY A 67 15.68 4.48 -4.27
C GLY A 67 14.34 4.08 -4.87
N LEU A 68 13.24 4.21 -4.11
CA LEU A 68 11.88 3.97 -4.59
C LEU A 68 11.52 4.91 -5.74
N LEU A 69 11.80 6.21 -5.59
CA LEU A 69 11.53 7.20 -6.63
C LEU A 69 12.31 6.90 -7.90
N GLN A 70 13.57 6.47 -7.78
CA GLN A 70 14.38 6.08 -8.93
C GLN A 70 13.77 4.87 -9.64
N LYS A 71 13.34 3.83 -8.90
CA LYS A 71 12.66 2.66 -9.48
C LYS A 71 11.38 3.05 -10.22
N ALA A 72 10.58 3.93 -9.62
CA ALA A 72 9.37 4.44 -10.27
C ALA A 72 9.69 5.16 -11.58
N ARG A 73 10.75 5.99 -11.61
CA ARG A 73 11.21 6.67 -12.84
C ARG A 73 11.70 5.72 -13.92
N THR A 74 12.25 4.57 -13.55
CA THR A 74 12.69 3.53 -14.50
C THR A 74 11.55 2.62 -14.98
N GLY A 75 10.31 2.86 -14.56
CA GLY A 75 9.13 2.12 -15.02
C GLY A 75 8.72 0.94 -14.14
N ASP A 76 9.20 0.86 -12.89
CA ASP A 76 8.70 -0.15 -11.94
C ASP A 76 7.26 0.17 -11.53
N THR A 77 6.30 -0.59 -12.07
CA THR A 77 4.86 -0.38 -11.88
C THR A 77 4.46 -0.30 -10.40
N THR A 78 5.01 -1.18 -9.56
CA THR A 78 4.70 -1.22 -8.12
C THR A 78 5.14 0.06 -7.42
N SER A 79 6.37 0.54 -7.69
CA SER A 79 6.89 1.78 -7.12
C SER A 79 6.11 3.00 -7.62
N MET A 80 5.72 3.03 -8.90
CA MET A 80 4.87 4.10 -9.46
C MET A 80 3.49 4.14 -8.79
N ILE A 81 2.82 3.00 -8.68
CA ILE A 81 1.51 2.90 -8.01
C ILE A 81 1.64 3.35 -6.55
N PHE A 82 2.64 2.85 -5.82
CA PHE A 82 2.87 3.24 -4.43
C PHE A 82 3.06 4.76 -4.28
N TYR A 83 3.87 5.37 -5.14
CA TYR A 83 4.10 6.81 -5.12
C TYR A 83 2.81 7.61 -5.38
N LEU A 84 2.01 7.23 -6.39
CA LEU A 84 0.76 7.93 -6.70
C LEU A 84 -0.31 7.73 -5.62
N LYS A 85 -0.41 6.53 -5.03
CA LYS A 85 -1.32 6.27 -3.91
C LYS A 85 -0.97 7.14 -2.70
N THR A 86 0.32 7.26 -2.38
CA THR A 86 0.78 7.95 -1.16
C THR A 86 0.95 9.46 -1.33
N GLN A 87 1.35 9.96 -2.51
CA GLN A 87 1.65 11.38 -2.74
C GLN A 87 0.57 12.11 -3.56
N ALA A 88 -0.14 11.40 -4.44
CA ALA A 88 -1.19 11.99 -5.28
C ALA A 88 -2.60 11.60 -4.85
N TYR A 89 -2.74 10.89 -3.71
CA TYR A 89 -4.01 10.41 -3.17
C TYR A 89 -4.84 9.59 -4.16
N TRP A 90 -4.19 8.93 -5.13
CA TRP A 90 -4.89 8.07 -6.09
C TRP A 90 -5.45 6.84 -5.36
N ARG A 91 -6.75 6.58 -5.52
CA ARG A 91 -7.44 5.41 -4.96
C ARG A 91 -8.14 4.67 -6.09
N GLU A 92 -8.27 3.37 -5.92
CA GLU A 92 -9.14 2.56 -6.77
C GLU A 92 -10.59 2.92 -6.39
N THR A 93 -11.39 3.32 -7.37
CA THR A 93 -12.82 3.57 -7.15
C THR A 93 -13.52 2.22 -7.06
N ASP A 94 -13.99 1.87 -5.87
CA ASP A 94 -14.84 0.70 -5.67
C ASP A 94 -16.25 1.03 -6.23
N TRP A 95 -16.52 0.65 -7.47
CA TRP A 95 -17.84 0.81 -8.11
C TRP A 95 -18.94 -0.07 -7.51
N SER A 96 -18.67 -0.75 -6.39
CA SER A 96 -19.51 -1.81 -5.83
C SER A 96 -20.47 -1.37 -4.71
N GLN A 97 -20.56 -0.08 -4.37
CA GLN A 97 -21.34 0.36 -3.19
C GLN A 97 -22.57 1.24 -3.48
N ASP A 98 -22.76 1.78 -4.69
CA ASP A 98 -23.84 2.75 -4.95
C ASP A 98 -24.89 2.31 -5.98
N ILE A 99 -24.96 1.02 -6.32
CA ILE A 99 -26.11 0.47 -7.05
C ILE A 99 -26.88 -0.40 -6.07
N GLU A 100 -27.74 0.20 -5.24
CA GLU A 100 -28.97 -0.49 -4.87
C GLU A 100 -29.80 -0.55 -6.15
N PRO A 101 -29.97 -1.72 -6.80
CA PRO A 101 -30.96 -1.79 -7.84
C PRO A 101 -32.30 -1.59 -7.13
N ASP A 102 -33.05 -0.56 -7.52
CA ASP A 102 -34.49 -0.46 -7.27
C ASP A 102 -35.15 -1.61 -8.06
N VAL A 103 -34.97 -2.83 -7.59
CA VAL A 103 -35.70 -3.99 -8.08
C VAL A 103 -37.10 -3.85 -7.51
N ALA A 104 -37.94 -3.10 -8.23
CA ALA A 104 -39.37 -3.28 -8.14
C ALA A 104 -39.63 -4.79 -8.10
N LYS A 105 -40.36 -5.25 -7.08
CA LYS A 105 -40.71 -6.67 -6.88
C LYS A 105 -41.42 -7.21 -8.13
N GLY A 106 -40.62 -7.71 -9.06
CA GLY A 106 -40.97 -8.38 -10.30
C GLY A 106 -39.90 -9.44 -10.55
N ASP A 107 -40.30 -10.56 -11.15
CA ASP A 107 -39.42 -11.69 -11.39
C ASP A 107 -38.12 -11.19 -12.05
N GLY A 108 -36.96 -11.41 -11.41
CA GLY A 108 -35.68 -10.85 -11.86
C GLY A 108 -35.30 -11.27 -13.29
N ARG A 109 -35.96 -12.32 -13.81
CA ARG A 109 -35.91 -12.75 -15.21
C ARG A 109 -36.53 -11.73 -16.17
N ASP A 110 -37.61 -11.07 -15.78
CA ASP A 110 -38.30 -10.09 -16.61
C ASP A 110 -37.46 -8.82 -16.76
N THR A 111 -36.84 -8.36 -15.67
CA THR A 111 -35.95 -7.19 -15.66
C THR A 111 -34.72 -7.43 -16.53
N LEU A 112 -34.10 -8.62 -16.41
CA LEU A 112 -32.98 -9.03 -17.27
C LEU A 112 -33.37 -9.09 -18.74
N THR A 113 -34.57 -9.61 -19.04
CA THR A 113 -35.07 -9.71 -20.42
C THR A 113 -35.29 -8.32 -21.02
N GLN A 114 -35.88 -7.39 -20.26
CA GLN A 114 -36.06 -6.00 -20.69
C GLN A 114 -34.73 -5.28 -20.94
N PHE A 115 -33.73 -5.50 -20.09
CA PHE A 115 -32.39 -4.92 -20.29
C PHE A 115 -31.70 -5.49 -21.54
N LEU A 116 -31.80 -6.80 -21.79
CA LEU A 116 -31.24 -7.42 -22.99
C LEU A 116 -31.92 -6.93 -24.27
N ASP A 117 -33.25 -6.75 -24.24
CA ASP A 117 -34.02 -6.20 -25.36
C ASP A 117 -33.64 -4.74 -25.66
N GLN A 118 -33.45 -3.91 -24.64
CA GLN A 118 -32.98 -2.53 -24.80
C GLN A 118 -31.58 -2.46 -25.43
N ILE A 119 -30.67 -3.36 -25.03
CA ILE A 119 -29.32 -3.45 -25.63
C ILE A 119 -29.43 -3.88 -27.10
N ALA A 120 -30.28 -4.87 -27.40
CA ALA A 120 -30.52 -5.31 -28.78
C ALA A 120 -31.11 -4.19 -29.66
N GLU A 121 -32.05 -3.39 -29.15
CA GLU A 121 -32.59 -2.23 -29.86
C GLU A 121 -31.56 -1.13 -30.11
N LYS A 122 -30.74 -0.83 -29.10
CA LYS A 122 -29.70 0.19 -29.22
C LYS A 122 -28.61 -0.22 -30.22
N ASN A 123 -28.25 -1.50 -30.26
CA ASN A 123 -27.30 -2.05 -31.23
C ASN A 123 -27.85 -2.07 -32.66
N ARG A 124 -29.16 -2.30 -32.85
CA ARG A 124 -29.84 -2.16 -34.15
C ARG A 124 -29.79 -0.73 -34.69
N ARG A 125 -29.91 0.28 -33.81
CA ARG A 125 -29.74 1.70 -34.19
C ARG A 125 -28.32 2.08 -34.61
N ILE A 126 -27.31 1.36 -34.12
CA ILE A 126 -25.89 1.59 -34.42
C ILE A 126 -25.41 0.73 -35.61
N GLY A 127 -26.27 -0.15 -36.14
CA GLY A 127 -25.96 -0.99 -37.32
C GLY A 127 -25.05 -2.19 -37.02
N VAL A 128 -24.92 -2.61 -35.76
CA VAL A 128 -24.09 -3.76 -35.36
C VAL A 128 -24.99 -5.00 -35.26
N ASP A 129 -24.96 -5.84 -36.29
CA ASP A 129 -25.74 -7.07 -36.36
C ASP A 129 -25.00 -8.24 -35.70
N TYR A 130 -25.26 -8.46 -34.41
CA TYR A 130 -24.61 -9.52 -33.60
C TYR A 130 -24.93 -10.95 -34.08
N GLN A 131 -25.96 -11.15 -34.91
CA GLN A 131 -26.25 -12.46 -35.54
C GLN A 131 -25.21 -12.86 -36.60
N LYS A 132 -24.32 -11.95 -37.03
CA LYS A 132 -23.27 -12.23 -38.01
C LYS A 132 -21.87 -12.35 -37.43
N LEU A 133 -21.71 -12.24 -36.11
CA LEU A 133 -20.41 -12.48 -35.50
C LEU A 133 -20.12 -13.99 -35.53
N PRO A 134 -18.93 -14.41 -35.99
CA PRO A 134 -18.58 -15.82 -35.95
C PRO A 134 -18.56 -16.27 -34.48
N VAL A 135 -19.55 -17.05 -34.09
CA VAL A 135 -19.52 -17.77 -32.82
C VAL A 135 -18.38 -18.79 -32.92
N SER A 136 -17.27 -18.52 -32.23
CA SER A 136 -16.23 -19.53 -32.03
C SER A 136 -16.88 -20.78 -31.44
N PRO A 137 -16.68 -21.97 -32.03
CA PRO A 137 -17.20 -23.19 -31.46
C PRO A 137 -16.58 -23.37 -30.06
N VAL A 138 -17.40 -23.15 -29.03
CA VAL A 138 -17.09 -23.64 -27.69
C VAL A 138 -17.13 -25.15 -27.81
N GLU A 139 -15.96 -25.79 -27.80
CA GLU A 139 -15.83 -27.24 -27.79
C GLU A 139 -16.64 -27.79 -26.62
N ARG A 140 -17.79 -28.39 -26.95
CA ARG A 140 -18.57 -29.21 -26.03
C ARG A 140 -17.77 -30.48 -25.79
N THR A 141 -16.87 -30.47 -24.80
CA THR A 141 -16.49 -31.70 -24.13
C THR A 141 -17.62 -32.08 -23.18
N SER A 142 -18.62 -32.74 -23.72
CA SER A 142 -19.56 -33.54 -22.94
C SER A 142 -19.61 -34.91 -23.57
N ASP A 143 -18.99 -35.91 -22.92
CA ASP A 143 -19.78 -37.08 -22.60
C ASP A 143 -19.14 -37.93 -21.48
N HIS A 144 -20.00 -38.24 -20.53
CA HIS A 144 -19.83 -39.27 -19.53
C HIS A 144 -19.99 -40.67 -20.17
N ALA A 145 -19.35 -41.64 -19.52
CA ALA A 145 -19.74 -43.04 -19.39
C ALA A 145 -19.49 -44.00 -20.57
N ARG A 146 -18.43 -44.82 -20.45
CA ARG A 146 -18.52 -46.20 -19.94
C ARG A 146 -17.13 -46.83 -19.82
#